data_AF-A0A8E0WVZ6-F1
#
_entry.id   AF-A0A8E0WVZ6-F1
#
_cell.length_a   1.000
_cell.length_b   1.000
_cell.length_c   1.000
_cell.angle_alpha   90.00
_cell.angle_beta   90.00
_cell.angle_gamma   90.00
#
_symmetry.space_group_name_H-M   'P 1'
#
loop_
_entity.id
_entity.type
_entity.pdbx_description
1 polymer ?
#
loop_
_entity_poly.entity_id
_entity_poly.type
_entity_poly.pdbx_seq_one_letter_code
_entity_poly.pdbx_strand_id
1 'polypeptide(L)'
;MAEIVRRCEEAISLGLKWLVERVSDSGELEGSESILFGYYKALLTLTVAGRYLEAERVARKIKRDFYRDGQFGGEQYPAATVGPIYRDSWLTWGAHLAGRYDMSVPAANAISRQLCPTTGGVLVDGQGRVVDVGLTCCALTALLAAGRSHDVAKGADLVRALVEDQPEPREALYFRWSPERGYVRPAAGEDGRGWTVRRSESGQIYWYIGYALALMAQMNLLTGERKWIDAAEKLLAFVNGCHPEISESTSNGKIAWGCAELFAVTGDNGFRDVSARMTQWICDVQAQDGRWYRSPDQSTPVAFDATFERVFYLSRIARALQR
;
A
#
# COMPACT_ATOMS: atom_id res chain seq x y z
N MET A 1 -3.50 23.57 -6.20
CA MET A 1 -2.61 22.41 -6.51
C MET A 1 -1.15 22.71 -6.22
N ALA A 2 -0.57 23.80 -6.72
CA ALA A 2 0.83 24.17 -6.40
C ALA A 2 1.13 24.18 -4.88
N GLU A 3 0.19 24.68 -4.07
CA GLU A 3 0.35 24.68 -2.62
C GLU A 3 0.37 23.28 -1.99
N ILE A 4 -0.52 22.37 -2.40
CA ILE A 4 -0.52 21.00 -1.84
C ILE A 4 0.75 20.24 -2.24
N VAL A 5 1.27 20.46 -3.45
CA VAL A 5 2.54 19.88 -3.91
C VAL A 5 3.70 20.41 -3.08
N ARG A 6 3.81 21.73 -2.88
CA ARG A 6 4.83 22.34 -2.01
C ARG A 6 4.79 21.75 -0.60
N ARG A 7 3.58 21.60 -0.04
CA ARG A 7 3.40 21.00 1.29
C ARG A 7 3.85 19.53 1.34
N CYS A 8 3.62 18.76 0.27
CA CYS A 8 4.17 17.41 0.18
C CYS A 8 5.68 17.44 0.20
N GLU A 9 6.33 18.30 -0.59
CA GLU A 9 7.78 18.42 -0.68
C GLU A 9 8.42 18.79 0.68
N GLU A 10 7.80 19.71 1.42
CA GLU A 10 8.22 20.06 2.78
C GLU A 10 8.11 18.88 3.73
N ALA A 11 6.96 18.20 3.73
CA ALA A 11 6.73 17.05 4.61
C ALA A 11 7.62 15.85 4.27
N ILE A 12 7.85 15.59 2.97
CA ILE A 12 8.81 14.60 2.46
C ILE A 12 10.20 14.92 2.99
N SER A 13 10.65 16.18 2.85
CA SER A 13 11.99 16.60 3.25
C SER A 13 12.22 16.39 4.75
N LEU A 14 11.24 16.76 5.57
CA LEU A 14 11.32 16.61 7.02
C LEU A 14 11.31 15.12 7.44
N GLY A 15 10.46 14.30 6.83
CA GLY A 15 10.42 12.86 7.09
C GLY A 15 11.70 12.16 6.64
N LEU A 16 12.23 12.49 5.47
CA LEU A 16 13.49 11.95 4.96
C LEU A 16 14.68 12.33 5.84
N LYS A 17 14.70 13.55 6.38
CA LYS A 17 15.74 13.96 7.33
C LYS A 17 15.76 13.01 8.53
N TRP A 18 14.61 12.79 9.17
CA TRP A 18 14.51 11.89 10.32
C TRP A 18 14.94 10.45 9.99
N LEU A 19 14.51 9.93 8.82
CA LEU A 19 14.81 8.58 8.36
C LEU A 19 16.30 8.37 8.09
N VAL A 20 16.91 9.26 7.31
CA VAL A 20 18.28 9.07 6.82
C VAL A 20 19.33 9.28 7.90
N GLU A 21 19.11 10.23 8.81
CA GLU A 21 20.02 10.43 9.96
C GLU A 21 20.15 9.16 10.84
N ARG A 22 19.25 8.18 10.67
CA ARG A 22 19.18 6.92 11.42
C ARG A 22 19.54 5.68 10.60
N VAL A 23 20.01 5.86 9.37
CA VAL A 23 20.57 4.76 8.55
C VAL A 23 22.08 4.73 8.78
N SER A 24 22.57 3.69 9.45
CA SER A 24 24.01 3.51 9.65
C SER A 24 24.75 3.19 8.34
N ASP A 25 26.09 3.24 8.37
CA ASP A 25 26.91 2.80 7.23
C ASP A 25 26.78 1.29 6.93
N SER A 26 26.41 0.48 7.93
CA SER A 26 26.08 -0.95 7.79
C SER A 26 24.65 -1.20 7.30
N GLY A 27 23.84 -0.14 7.13
CA GLY A 27 22.45 -0.19 6.69
C GLY A 27 21.46 -0.53 7.79
N GLU A 28 21.87 -0.48 9.05
CA GLU A 28 20.98 -0.63 10.20
C GLU A 28 20.12 0.60 10.41
N LEU A 29 18.87 0.37 10.80
CA LEU A 29 17.95 1.39 11.29
C LEU A 29 18.02 1.40 12.81
N GLU A 30 18.42 2.53 13.39
CA GLU A 30 18.59 2.72 14.84
C GLU A 30 17.32 2.29 15.62
N GLY A 31 17.44 1.30 16.50
CA GLY A 31 16.32 0.77 17.30
C GLY A 31 15.38 -0.18 16.53
N SER A 32 15.81 -0.65 15.35
CA SER A 32 15.10 -1.67 14.56
C SER A 32 16.07 -2.69 13.94
N GLU A 33 17.30 -2.82 14.43
CA GLU A 33 18.42 -3.56 13.84
C GLU A 33 18.06 -5.01 13.46
N SER A 34 17.34 -5.70 14.34
CA SER A 34 16.93 -7.11 14.16
C SER A 34 15.47 -7.28 13.70
N ILE A 35 14.74 -6.19 13.45
CA ILE A 35 13.30 -6.21 13.22
C ILE A 35 12.98 -5.81 11.78
N LEU A 36 12.67 -6.79 10.91
CA LEU A 36 12.33 -6.55 9.50
C LEU A 36 11.15 -5.57 9.32
N PHE A 37 10.25 -5.49 10.31
CA PHE A 37 9.11 -4.57 10.28
C PHE A 37 9.50 -3.09 10.11
N GLY A 38 10.67 -2.66 10.62
CA GLY A 38 11.13 -1.29 10.38
C GLY A 38 11.67 -1.06 8.95
N TYR A 39 12.04 -2.11 8.22
CA TYR A 39 12.73 -2.00 6.92
C TYR A 39 11.83 -2.21 5.71
N TYR A 40 10.69 -2.90 5.83
CA TYR A 40 10.05 -3.48 4.64
C TYR A 40 9.52 -2.47 3.62
N LYS A 41 9.35 -1.20 4.01
CA LYS A 41 9.06 -0.08 3.10
C LYS A 41 10.29 0.77 2.77
N ALA A 42 11.37 0.65 3.53
CA ALA A 42 12.55 1.51 3.46
C ALA A 42 13.17 1.53 2.06
N LEU A 43 13.37 0.34 1.47
CA LEU A 43 14.02 0.23 0.17
C LEU A 43 13.22 0.93 -0.93
N LEU A 44 11.90 0.75 -0.94
CA LEU A 44 11.03 1.43 -1.89
C LEU A 44 11.05 2.95 -1.67
N THR A 45 10.83 3.40 -0.43
CA THR A 45 10.75 4.82 -0.09
C THR A 45 12.05 5.57 -0.40
N LEU A 46 13.20 5.03 0.03
CA LEU A 46 14.50 5.66 -0.20
C LEU A 46 14.82 5.75 -1.70
N THR A 47 14.49 4.71 -2.47
CA THR A 47 14.70 4.70 -3.92
C THR A 47 13.85 5.75 -4.62
N VAL A 48 12.54 5.83 -4.35
CA VAL A 48 11.67 6.84 -5.00
C VAL A 48 12.01 8.27 -4.58
N ALA A 49 12.61 8.44 -3.41
CA ALA A 49 13.08 9.73 -2.90
C ALA A 49 14.49 10.10 -3.39
N GLY A 50 15.13 9.27 -4.24
CA GLY A 50 16.48 9.53 -4.76
C GLY A 50 17.62 9.35 -3.75
N ARG A 51 17.36 8.70 -2.60
CA ARG A 51 18.35 8.40 -1.55
C ARG A 51 19.04 7.06 -1.83
N TYR A 52 19.71 6.97 -2.97
CA TYR A 52 20.24 5.71 -3.50
C TYR A 52 21.35 5.09 -2.65
N LEU A 53 22.17 5.90 -1.98
CA LEU A 53 23.25 5.40 -1.11
C LEU A 53 22.66 4.71 0.14
N GLU A 54 21.68 5.35 0.76
CA GLU A 54 20.95 4.85 1.91
C GLU A 54 20.11 3.63 1.53
N ALA A 55 19.45 3.66 0.36
CA ALA A 55 18.72 2.52 -0.19
C ALA A 55 19.65 1.30 -0.35
N GLU A 56 20.85 1.48 -0.91
CA GLU A 56 21.80 0.37 -1.10
C GLU A 56 22.38 -0.17 0.22
N ARG A 57 22.62 0.70 1.21
CA ARG A 57 22.99 0.26 2.57
C ARG A 57 21.90 -0.63 3.18
N VAL A 58 20.65 -0.17 3.15
CA VAL A 58 19.50 -0.92 3.64
C VAL A 58 19.29 -2.22 2.85
N ALA A 59 19.48 -2.21 1.53
CA ALA A 59 19.38 -3.40 0.71
C ALA A 59 20.42 -4.47 1.08
N ARG A 60 21.67 -4.06 1.33
CA ARG A 60 22.72 -4.98 1.83
C ARG A 60 22.37 -5.55 3.20
N LYS A 61 21.85 -4.74 4.12
CA LYS A 61 21.35 -5.20 5.43
C LYS A 61 20.24 -6.24 5.30
N ILE A 62 19.22 -5.95 4.49
CA ILE A 62 18.10 -6.86 4.25
C ILE A 62 18.60 -8.17 3.63
N LYS A 63 19.47 -8.11 2.62
CA LYS A 63 20.03 -9.30 1.97
C LYS A 63 20.75 -10.20 2.97
N ARG A 64 21.60 -9.60 3.81
CA ARG A 64 22.46 -10.31 4.76
C ARG A 64 21.62 -11.02 5.83
N ASP A 65 20.68 -10.30 6.43
CA ASP A 65 20.08 -10.71 7.70
C ASP A 65 18.64 -11.23 7.55
N PHE A 66 17.92 -10.80 6.52
CA PHE A 66 16.49 -11.06 6.37
C PHE A 66 16.12 -11.73 5.05
N TYR A 67 17.06 -12.18 4.22
CA TYR A 67 16.73 -12.77 2.92
C TYR A 67 17.40 -14.11 2.71
N ARG A 68 16.62 -15.11 2.26
CA ARG A 68 17.09 -16.43 1.82
C ARG A 68 16.24 -16.89 0.64
N ASP A 69 16.87 -17.18 -0.49
CA ASP A 69 16.28 -17.86 -1.66
C ASP A 69 14.88 -17.38 -2.09
N GLY A 70 14.71 -16.07 -2.25
CA GLY A 70 13.43 -15.47 -2.68
C GLY A 70 12.42 -15.25 -1.56
N GLN A 71 12.77 -15.55 -0.31
CA GLN A 71 11.93 -15.31 0.85
C GLN A 71 12.57 -14.28 1.76
N PHE A 72 11.75 -13.35 2.25
CA PHE A 72 12.14 -12.43 3.30
C PHE A 72 11.77 -13.06 4.65
N GLY A 73 12.78 -13.36 5.45
CA GLY A 73 12.67 -13.92 6.78
C GLY A 73 12.57 -12.85 7.87
N GLY A 74 12.29 -13.30 9.09
CA GLY A 74 12.11 -12.43 10.26
C GLY A 74 10.78 -12.72 10.92
N GLU A 75 10.77 -12.67 12.26
CA GLU A 75 9.56 -12.86 13.05
C GLU A 75 8.50 -11.82 12.67
N GLN A 76 7.25 -12.26 12.64
CA GLN A 76 6.13 -11.34 12.50
C GLN A 76 6.10 -10.44 13.72
N TYR A 77 6.33 -9.15 13.52
CA TYR A 77 6.30 -8.19 14.61
C TYR A 77 4.87 -8.07 15.15
N PRO A 78 4.63 -8.06 16.48
CA PRO A 78 3.27 -8.08 17.04
C PRO A 78 2.34 -6.97 16.55
N ALA A 79 2.90 -5.80 16.18
CA ALA A 79 2.14 -4.68 15.64
C ALA A 79 1.77 -4.83 14.14
N ALA A 80 2.27 -5.86 13.46
CA ALA A 80 1.98 -6.10 12.05
C ALA A 80 0.63 -6.82 11.90
N THR A 81 -0.36 -6.08 11.39
CA THR A 81 -1.76 -6.53 11.25
C THR A 81 -2.04 -7.31 9.96
N VAL A 82 -1.02 -7.54 9.13
CA VAL A 82 -1.13 -8.16 7.80
C VAL A 82 -0.05 -9.23 7.62
N GLY A 83 -0.37 -10.28 6.88
CA GLY A 83 0.50 -11.46 6.72
C GLY A 83 1.79 -11.21 5.92
N PRO A 84 2.71 -12.21 5.88
CA PRO A 84 4.03 -12.09 5.25
C PRO A 84 4.01 -11.60 3.81
N ILE A 85 3.02 -12.03 3.00
CA ILE A 85 2.92 -11.65 1.60
C ILE A 85 2.79 -10.12 1.39
N TYR A 86 2.16 -9.40 2.33
CA TYR A 86 2.07 -7.94 2.27
C TYR A 86 3.47 -7.32 2.37
N ARG A 87 4.23 -7.72 3.39
CA ARG A 87 5.59 -7.26 3.65
C ARG A 87 6.52 -7.61 2.49
N ASP A 88 6.44 -8.85 2.01
CA ASP A 88 7.28 -9.37 0.94
C ASP A 88 6.99 -8.66 -0.39
N SER A 89 5.74 -8.22 -0.62
CA SER A 89 5.37 -7.43 -1.79
C SER A 89 6.03 -6.04 -1.80
N TRP A 90 6.01 -5.31 -0.67
CA TRP A 90 6.73 -4.04 -0.55
C TRP A 90 8.24 -4.19 -0.75
N LEU A 91 8.84 -5.23 -0.16
CA LEU A 91 10.26 -5.53 -0.30
C LEU A 91 10.64 -5.90 -1.73
N THR A 92 9.82 -6.72 -2.39
CA THR A 92 10.03 -7.12 -3.79
C THR A 92 9.94 -5.90 -4.71
N TRP A 93 8.93 -5.05 -4.51
CA TRP A 93 8.76 -3.83 -5.28
C TRP A 93 9.95 -2.88 -5.08
N GLY A 94 10.32 -2.59 -3.83
CA GLY A 94 11.47 -1.76 -3.51
C GLY A 94 12.78 -2.30 -4.09
N ALA A 95 13.02 -3.60 -3.94
CA ALA A 95 14.22 -4.24 -4.48
C ALA A 95 14.28 -4.16 -6.00
N HIS A 96 13.15 -4.28 -6.70
CA HIS A 96 13.14 -4.16 -8.15
C HIS A 96 13.49 -2.75 -8.61
N LEU A 97 12.87 -1.72 -8.00
CA LEU A 97 13.17 -0.33 -8.33
C LEU A 97 14.59 0.08 -7.95
N ALA A 98 15.16 -0.50 -6.89
CA ALA A 98 16.55 -0.28 -6.49
C ALA A 98 17.58 -1.02 -7.36
N GLY A 99 17.16 -1.76 -8.39
CA GLY A 99 18.07 -2.56 -9.24
C GLY A 99 18.61 -3.83 -8.57
N ARG A 100 18.05 -4.23 -7.43
CA ARG A 100 18.43 -5.46 -6.69
C ARG A 100 17.70 -6.67 -7.25
N TYR A 101 18.01 -6.99 -8.50
CA TYR A 101 17.42 -8.13 -9.22
C TYR A 101 17.78 -9.47 -8.60
N ASP A 102 18.93 -9.55 -7.92
CA ASP A 102 19.35 -10.69 -7.10
C ASP A 102 18.39 -11.01 -5.94
N MET A 103 17.54 -10.06 -5.55
CA MET A 103 16.51 -10.22 -4.53
C MET A 103 15.11 -10.23 -5.13
N SER A 104 14.80 -9.25 -5.97
CA SER A 104 13.44 -9.01 -6.47
C SER A 104 12.96 -10.08 -7.44
N VAL A 105 13.82 -10.61 -8.33
CA VAL A 105 13.38 -11.63 -9.30
C VAL A 105 12.99 -12.95 -8.60
N PRO A 106 13.81 -13.52 -7.70
CA PRO A 106 13.40 -14.70 -6.96
C PRO A 106 12.19 -14.44 -6.04
N ALA A 107 12.09 -13.25 -5.44
CA ALA A 107 10.95 -12.92 -4.58
C ALA A 107 9.63 -12.75 -5.35
N ALA A 108 9.67 -12.12 -6.54
CA ALA A 108 8.52 -12.05 -7.44
C ALA A 108 8.05 -13.46 -7.87
N ASN A 109 8.99 -14.38 -8.12
CA ASN A 109 8.65 -15.79 -8.36
C ASN A 109 7.94 -16.44 -7.17
N ALA A 110 8.40 -16.14 -5.94
CA ALA A 110 7.78 -16.66 -4.73
C ALA A 110 6.37 -16.08 -4.49
N ILE A 111 6.14 -14.79 -4.77
CA ILE A 111 4.83 -14.16 -4.70
C ILE A 111 3.88 -14.76 -5.74
N SER A 112 4.34 -14.89 -7.00
CA SER A 112 3.53 -15.46 -8.09
C SER A 112 3.03 -16.88 -7.76
N ARG A 113 3.87 -17.72 -7.13
CA ARG A 113 3.49 -19.07 -6.66
C ARG A 113 2.48 -19.08 -5.50
N GLN A 114 2.33 -17.99 -4.76
CA GLN A 114 1.35 -17.87 -3.68
C GLN A 114 -0.03 -17.42 -4.16
N LEU A 115 -0.14 -16.94 -5.41
CA LEU A 115 -1.44 -16.62 -5.99
C LEU A 115 -2.25 -17.90 -6.21
N CYS A 116 -3.54 -17.85 -5.89
CA CYS A 116 -4.46 -18.95 -6.17
C CYS A 116 -4.51 -19.21 -7.69
N PRO A 117 -4.15 -20.40 -8.20
CA PRO A 117 -4.15 -20.66 -9.63
C PRO A 117 -5.54 -20.48 -10.28
N THR A 118 -6.60 -20.75 -9.51
CA THR A 118 -7.98 -20.67 -10.00
C THR A 118 -8.50 -19.25 -10.09
N THR A 119 -8.18 -18.37 -9.13
CA THR A 119 -8.75 -17.02 -9.06
C THR A 119 -7.75 -15.92 -9.38
N GLY A 120 -6.45 -16.17 -9.24
CA GLY A 120 -5.39 -15.15 -9.31
C GLY A 120 -5.28 -14.29 -8.04
N GLY A 121 -6.10 -14.55 -7.02
CA GLY A 121 -6.11 -13.82 -5.75
C GLY A 121 -5.20 -14.43 -4.69
N VAL A 122 -4.85 -13.63 -3.69
CA VAL A 122 -4.15 -14.08 -2.47
C VAL A 122 -5.16 -14.60 -1.47
N LEU A 123 -4.91 -15.77 -0.89
CA LEU A 123 -5.78 -16.37 0.11
C LEU A 123 -5.45 -15.88 1.53
N VAL A 124 -6.46 -15.72 2.39
CA VAL A 124 -6.30 -15.35 3.81
C VAL A 124 -5.55 -16.46 4.58
N ASP A 125 -5.83 -17.72 4.25
CA ASP A 125 -5.21 -18.91 4.77
C ASP A 125 -4.96 -19.93 3.65
N GLY A 126 -3.90 -20.73 3.74
CA GLY A 126 -3.53 -21.69 2.69
C GLY A 126 -4.54 -22.83 2.47
N GLN A 127 -5.55 -22.94 3.33
CA GLN A 127 -6.59 -23.97 3.28
C GLN A 127 -8.00 -23.43 2.95
N GLY A 128 -8.30 -22.17 3.29
CA GLY A 128 -9.57 -21.54 2.98
C GLY A 128 -9.53 -20.87 1.62
N ARG A 129 -10.55 -21.13 0.80
CA ARG A 129 -10.71 -20.52 -0.53
C ARG A 129 -11.12 -19.04 -0.46
N VAL A 130 -10.76 -18.34 0.63
CA VAL A 130 -11.11 -16.94 0.87
C VAL A 130 -10.00 -16.06 0.34
N VAL A 131 -10.30 -15.33 -0.72
CA VAL A 131 -9.44 -14.29 -1.29
C VAL A 131 -9.51 -13.04 -0.42
N ASP A 132 -8.34 -12.47 -0.12
CA ASP A 132 -8.20 -11.13 0.44
C ASP A 132 -7.86 -10.13 -0.67
N VAL A 133 -8.77 -9.19 -0.92
CA VAL A 133 -8.64 -8.20 -2.01
C VAL A 133 -7.45 -7.27 -1.78
N GLY A 134 -7.17 -6.88 -0.53
CA GLY A 134 -6.08 -5.96 -0.23
C GLY A 134 -4.71 -6.58 -0.41
N LEU A 135 -4.54 -7.81 0.11
CA LEU A 135 -3.32 -8.58 -0.10
C LEU A 135 -3.12 -8.92 -1.58
N THR A 136 -4.21 -9.22 -2.29
CA THR A 136 -4.19 -9.40 -3.75
C THR A 136 -3.66 -8.14 -4.43
N CYS A 137 -4.25 -6.98 -4.20
CA CYS A 137 -3.79 -5.72 -4.81
C CYS A 137 -2.31 -5.41 -4.50
N CYS A 138 -1.86 -5.67 -3.27
CA CYS A 138 -0.47 -5.45 -2.87
C CYS A 138 0.49 -6.37 -3.63
N ALA A 139 0.20 -7.67 -3.69
CA ALA A 139 0.99 -8.66 -4.42
C ALA A 139 1.03 -8.36 -5.92
N LEU A 140 -0.12 -8.04 -6.51
CA LEU A 140 -0.22 -7.71 -7.92
C LEU A 140 0.53 -6.43 -8.29
N THR A 141 0.51 -5.42 -7.42
CA THR A 141 1.30 -4.18 -7.60
C THR A 141 2.80 -4.49 -7.65
N ALA A 142 3.29 -5.34 -6.73
CA ALA A 142 4.71 -5.74 -6.70
C ALA A 142 5.10 -6.56 -7.94
N LEU A 143 4.25 -7.50 -8.37
CA LEU A 143 4.47 -8.29 -9.59
C LEU A 143 4.47 -7.41 -10.84
N LEU A 144 3.53 -6.48 -10.95
CA LEU A 144 3.47 -5.56 -12.08
C LEU A 144 4.72 -4.69 -12.15
N ALA A 145 5.16 -4.13 -11.02
CA ALA A 145 6.40 -3.37 -10.92
C ALA A 145 7.65 -4.20 -11.29
N ALA A 146 7.62 -5.51 -11.05
CA ALA A 146 8.67 -6.46 -11.44
C ALA A 146 8.56 -6.96 -12.89
N GLY A 147 7.69 -6.36 -13.71
CA GLY A 147 7.50 -6.71 -15.12
C GLY A 147 6.69 -8.00 -15.37
N ARG A 148 5.95 -8.49 -14.37
CA ARG A 148 5.18 -9.75 -14.43
C ARG A 148 3.73 -9.54 -14.83
N SER A 149 3.48 -8.74 -15.87
CA SER A 149 2.13 -8.38 -16.32
C SER A 149 1.22 -9.59 -16.60
N HIS A 150 1.77 -10.67 -17.16
CA HIS A 150 1.03 -11.90 -17.42
C HIS A 150 0.44 -12.53 -16.14
N ASP A 151 1.19 -12.51 -15.03
CA ASP A 151 0.74 -13.08 -13.77
C ASP A 151 -0.31 -12.20 -13.08
N VAL A 152 -0.39 -10.92 -13.48
CA VAL A 152 -1.25 -9.92 -12.85
C VAL A 152 -2.66 -9.91 -13.42
N ALA A 153 -2.80 -10.14 -14.72
CA ALA A 153 -4.06 -9.93 -15.44
C ALA A 153 -5.27 -10.60 -14.77
N LYS A 154 -5.15 -11.89 -14.45
CA LYS A 154 -6.23 -12.68 -13.84
C LYS A 154 -6.67 -12.15 -12.48
N GLY A 155 -5.71 -11.86 -11.60
CA GLY A 155 -6.00 -11.32 -10.28
C GLY A 155 -6.56 -9.90 -10.34
N ALA A 156 -6.09 -9.07 -11.28
CA ALA A 156 -6.61 -7.73 -11.47
C ALA A 156 -8.06 -7.74 -11.98
N ASP A 157 -8.38 -8.60 -12.94
CA ASP A 157 -9.77 -8.78 -13.41
C ASP A 157 -10.69 -9.29 -12.30
N LEU A 158 -10.20 -10.18 -11.42
CA LEU A 158 -10.92 -10.59 -10.21
C LEU A 158 -11.20 -9.39 -9.30
N VAL A 159 -10.18 -8.60 -8.93
CA VAL A 159 -10.35 -7.43 -8.06
C VAL A 159 -11.35 -6.45 -8.66
N ARG A 160 -11.26 -6.17 -9.97
CA ARG A 160 -12.20 -5.31 -10.69
C ARG A 160 -13.63 -5.83 -10.57
N ALA A 161 -13.86 -7.10 -10.89
CA ALA A 161 -15.18 -7.71 -10.76
C ALA A 161 -15.70 -7.64 -9.32
N LEU A 162 -14.85 -7.90 -8.32
CA LEU A 162 -15.21 -7.84 -6.91
C LEU A 162 -15.50 -6.42 -6.41
N VAL A 163 -14.92 -5.40 -7.02
CA VAL A 163 -15.27 -3.99 -6.75
C VAL A 163 -16.61 -3.64 -7.39
N GLU A 164 -16.85 -4.13 -8.61
CA GLU A 164 -18.05 -3.81 -9.37
C GLU A 164 -19.31 -4.48 -8.86
N ASP A 165 -19.18 -5.69 -8.30
CA ASP A 165 -20.27 -6.57 -7.84
C ASP A 165 -20.50 -6.50 -6.31
N GLN A 166 -20.01 -5.42 -5.67
CA GLN A 166 -20.24 -5.23 -4.23
C GLN A 166 -21.73 -5.27 -3.91
N PRO A 167 -22.16 -6.05 -2.91
CA PRO A 167 -23.58 -6.34 -2.71
C PRO A 167 -24.35 -5.16 -2.09
N GLU A 168 -23.66 -4.24 -1.42
CA GLU A 168 -24.27 -3.10 -0.71
C GLU A 168 -23.45 -1.81 -0.93
N PRO A 169 -23.24 -1.36 -2.18
CA PRO A 169 -22.26 -0.32 -2.50
C PRO A 169 -22.61 1.07 -1.93
N ARG A 170 -23.83 1.23 -1.42
CA ARG A 170 -24.30 2.43 -0.70
C ARG A 170 -24.13 2.36 0.82
N GLU A 171 -23.80 1.19 1.37
CA GLU A 171 -23.69 0.96 2.81
C GLU A 171 -22.30 0.45 3.20
N ALA A 172 -21.74 -0.52 2.46
CA ALA A 172 -20.50 -1.19 2.82
C ALA A 172 -19.68 -1.71 1.62
N LEU A 173 -18.37 -1.87 1.84
CA LEU A 173 -17.45 -2.63 1.00
C LEU A 173 -16.91 -3.83 1.77
N TYR A 174 -16.90 -4.99 1.12
CA TYR A 174 -16.35 -6.25 1.64
C TYR A 174 -15.10 -6.62 0.83
N PHE A 175 -13.98 -6.85 1.53
CA PHE A 175 -12.67 -7.14 0.93
C PHE A 175 -12.25 -8.60 1.06
N ARG A 176 -13.15 -9.46 1.53
CA ARG A 176 -12.97 -10.91 1.55
C ARG A 176 -14.06 -11.57 0.73
N TRP A 177 -13.67 -12.54 -0.11
CA TRP A 177 -14.58 -13.22 -1.00
C TRP A 177 -14.16 -14.68 -1.19
N SER A 178 -15.11 -15.59 -1.34
CA SER A 178 -14.84 -16.98 -1.73
C SER A 178 -15.76 -17.42 -2.86
N PRO A 179 -15.31 -18.31 -3.76
CA PRO A 179 -16.17 -18.84 -4.84
C PRO A 179 -17.45 -19.52 -4.34
N GLU A 180 -17.41 -20.11 -3.14
CA GLU A 180 -18.52 -20.90 -2.59
C GLU A 180 -19.55 -20.06 -1.83
N ARG A 181 -19.10 -18.99 -1.16
CA ARG A 181 -19.95 -18.19 -0.26
C ARG A 181 -20.18 -16.76 -0.73
N GLY A 182 -19.52 -16.35 -1.81
CA GLY A 182 -19.49 -14.95 -2.24
C GLY A 182 -18.71 -14.08 -1.25
N TYR A 183 -19.17 -12.83 -1.08
CA TYR A 183 -18.57 -11.88 -0.15
C TYR A 183 -18.71 -12.36 1.29
N VAL A 184 -17.59 -12.40 2.00
CA VAL A 184 -17.54 -12.73 3.42
C VAL A 184 -18.02 -11.52 4.22
N ARG A 185 -18.98 -11.75 5.11
CA ARG A 185 -19.56 -10.73 6.00
C ARG A 185 -19.18 -11.06 7.44
N PRO A 186 -18.85 -10.05 8.28
CA PRO A 186 -18.66 -10.28 9.70
C PRO A 186 -19.92 -10.86 10.32
N ALA A 187 -19.77 -11.90 11.14
CA ALA A 187 -20.84 -12.37 12.00
C ALA A 187 -21.23 -11.29 13.03
N ALA A 188 -22.41 -11.42 13.65
CA ALA A 188 -22.82 -10.51 14.70
C ALA A 188 -21.80 -10.54 15.86
N GLY A 189 -21.24 -9.37 16.20
CA GLY A 189 -20.20 -9.23 17.22
C GLY A 189 -18.78 -9.60 16.77
N GLU A 190 -18.58 -10.04 15.52
CA GLU A 190 -17.26 -10.24 14.95
C GLU A 190 -16.63 -8.90 14.56
N ASP A 191 -15.36 -8.72 14.90
CA ASP A 191 -14.59 -7.57 14.47
C ASP A 191 -14.22 -7.67 12.99
N GLY A 192 -15.03 -7.03 12.15
CA GLY A 192 -14.79 -6.89 10.72
C GLY A 192 -13.73 -5.85 10.35
N ARG A 193 -13.09 -5.18 11.33
CA ARG A 193 -12.11 -4.12 11.06
C ARG A 193 -10.95 -4.69 10.27
N GLY A 194 -10.62 -3.99 9.19
CA GLY A 194 -9.54 -4.40 8.30
C GLY A 194 -9.94 -5.48 7.33
N TRP A 195 -11.22 -5.67 7.00
CA TRP A 195 -11.65 -6.37 5.77
C TRP A 195 -13.11 -6.06 5.38
N THR A 196 -13.79 -5.21 6.15
CA THR A 196 -15.05 -4.56 5.80
C THR A 196 -14.93 -3.05 6.07
N VAL A 197 -15.57 -2.22 5.25
CA VAL A 197 -15.73 -0.78 5.49
C VAL A 197 -17.20 -0.41 5.33
N ARG A 198 -17.81 0.22 6.34
CA ARG A 198 -19.18 0.74 6.32
C ARG A 198 -19.18 2.25 6.20
N ARG A 199 -20.03 2.82 5.35
CA ARG A 199 -20.05 4.28 5.10
C ARG A 199 -20.41 5.09 6.33
N SER A 200 -21.30 4.59 7.19
CA SER A 200 -21.80 5.32 8.36
C SER A 200 -20.89 5.28 9.59
N GLU A 201 -19.83 4.47 9.57
CA GLU A 201 -19.02 4.17 10.77
C GLU A 201 -17.66 4.87 10.75
N SER A 202 -17.12 5.12 11.94
CA SER A 202 -15.79 5.69 12.16
C SER A 202 -14.84 4.63 12.77
N GLY A 203 -13.55 4.94 12.93
CA GLY A 203 -12.56 4.02 13.51
C GLY A 203 -12.19 2.84 12.61
N GLN A 204 -12.35 2.98 11.29
CA GLN A 204 -12.17 1.91 10.32
C GLN A 204 -10.81 1.95 9.61
N ILE A 205 -10.50 0.87 8.90
CA ILE A 205 -9.24 0.68 8.17
C ILE A 205 -9.52 0.77 6.66
N TYR A 206 -9.00 1.82 6.03
CA TYR A 206 -9.34 2.17 4.64
C TYR A 206 -8.28 1.76 3.60
N TRP A 207 -7.20 1.10 4.02
CA TRP A 207 -6.04 0.87 3.16
C TRP A 207 -6.35 -0.02 1.93
N TYR A 208 -7.33 -0.92 2.03
CA TYR A 208 -7.81 -1.80 0.96
C TYR A 208 -8.32 -1.02 -0.26
N ILE A 209 -9.10 0.03 0.00
CA ILE A 209 -9.65 0.91 -1.04
C ILE A 209 -8.50 1.56 -1.82
N GLY A 210 -7.53 2.10 -1.09
CA GLY A 210 -6.38 2.77 -1.70
C GLY A 210 -5.54 1.87 -2.60
N TYR A 211 -5.30 0.62 -2.17
CA TYR A 211 -4.59 -0.35 -3.00
C TYR A 211 -5.38 -0.76 -4.24
N ALA A 212 -6.70 -0.94 -4.13
CA ALA A 212 -7.54 -1.21 -5.29
C ALA A 212 -7.49 -0.05 -6.30
N LEU A 213 -7.65 1.20 -5.83
CA LEU A 213 -7.53 2.40 -6.66
C LEU A 213 -6.17 2.48 -7.39
N ALA A 214 -5.06 2.25 -6.65
CA ALA A 214 -3.72 2.28 -7.22
C ALA A 214 -3.51 1.16 -8.26
N LEU A 215 -4.02 -0.05 -8.03
CA LEU A 215 -3.96 -1.13 -9.01
C LEU A 215 -4.75 -0.77 -10.28
N MET A 216 -5.97 -0.20 -10.14
CA MET A 216 -6.76 0.22 -11.30
C MET A 216 -6.04 1.28 -12.15
N ALA A 217 -5.37 2.25 -11.53
CA ALA A 217 -4.56 3.22 -12.24
C ALA A 217 -3.44 2.56 -13.05
N GLN A 218 -2.72 1.61 -12.44
CA GLN A 218 -1.63 0.90 -13.09
C GLN A 218 -2.11 -0.01 -14.22
N MET A 219 -3.24 -0.68 -14.04
CA MET A 219 -3.83 -1.51 -15.08
C MET A 219 -4.37 -0.68 -16.25
N ASN A 220 -4.93 0.50 -15.98
CA ASN A 220 -5.29 1.45 -17.04
C ASN A 220 -4.04 1.95 -17.80
N LEU A 221 -2.95 2.29 -17.11
CA LEU A 221 -1.68 2.64 -17.78
C LEU A 221 -1.13 1.50 -18.64
N LEU A 222 -1.24 0.26 -18.18
CA LEU A 222 -0.72 -0.91 -18.89
C LEU A 222 -1.54 -1.24 -20.14
N THR A 223 -2.87 -1.12 -20.06
CA THR A 223 -3.78 -1.68 -21.08
C THR A 223 -4.51 -0.61 -21.91
N GLY A 224 -4.64 0.61 -21.39
CA GLY A 224 -5.50 1.66 -21.94
C GLY A 224 -7.00 1.40 -21.79
N GLU A 225 -7.42 0.31 -21.14
CA GLU A 225 -8.82 -0.09 -21.09
C GLU A 225 -9.63 0.71 -20.06
N ARG A 226 -10.84 1.14 -20.47
CA ARG A 226 -11.76 1.95 -19.65
C ARG A 226 -12.32 1.21 -18.43
N LYS A 227 -12.46 -0.12 -18.50
CA LYS A 227 -13.03 -0.96 -17.44
C LYS A 227 -12.35 -0.76 -16.07
N TRP A 228 -11.05 -0.44 -16.06
CA TRP A 228 -10.30 -0.17 -14.83
C TRP A 228 -10.73 1.14 -14.18
N ILE A 229 -11.01 2.17 -14.99
CA ILE A 229 -11.50 3.47 -14.52
C ILE A 229 -12.93 3.35 -14.02
N ASP A 230 -13.79 2.59 -14.71
CA ASP A 230 -15.19 2.40 -14.30
C ASP A 230 -15.29 1.75 -12.91
N ALA A 231 -14.44 0.76 -12.61
CA ALA A 231 -14.36 0.17 -11.27
C ALA A 231 -13.80 1.16 -10.24
N ALA A 232 -12.83 1.98 -10.61
CA ALA A 232 -12.27 3.01 -9.73
C ALA A 232 -13.28 4.12 -9.39
N GLU A 233 -14.13 4.52 -10.34
CA GLU A 233 -15.21 5.50 -10.14
C GLU A 233 -16.24 5.00 -9.10
N LYS A 234 -16.53 3.69 -9.07
CA LYS A 234 -17.36 3.08 -8.01
C LYS A 234 -16.72 3.22 -6.62
N LEU A 235 -15.42 2.99 -6.50
CA LEU A 235 -14.68 3.20 -5.25
C LEU A 235 -14.65 4.67 -4.85
N LEU A 236 -14.48 5.59 -5.80
CA LEU A 236 -14.53 7.02 -5.54
C LEU A 236 -15.91 7.45 -5.00
N ALA A 237 -16.98 6.97 -5.63
CA ALA A 237 -18.34 7.20 -5.17
C ALA A 237 -18.59 6.61 -3.77
N PHE A 238 -17.94 5.49 -3.43
CA PHE A 238 -17.92 4.94 -2.08
C PHE A 238 -17.27 5.89 -1.08
N VAL A 239 -16.01 6.26 -1.34
CA VAL A 239 -15.22 7.17 -0.49
C VAL A 239 -15.92 8.49 -0.25
N ASN A 240 -16.56 9.07 -1.26
CA ASN A 240 -17.22 10.37 -1.16
C ASN A 240 -18.47 10.39 -0.28
N GLY A 241 -19.06 9.24 0.05
CA GLY A 241 -20.15 9.20 1.04
C GLY A 241 -19.84 8.31 2.23
N CYS A 242 -18.56 8.12 2.55
CA CYS A 242 -18.13 7.59 3.85
C CYS A 242 -18.18 8.69 4.92
N HIS A 243 -18.17 8.26 6.18
CA HIS A 243 -18.04 9.08 7.36
C HIS A 243 -16.84 10.05 7.21
N PRO A 244 -16.95 11.33 7.63
CA PRO A 244 -15.92 12.34 7.41
C PRO A 244 -14.51 11.94 7.86
N GLU A 245 -14.40 11.14 8.94
CA GLU A 245 -13.15 10.59 9.48
C GLU A 245 -12.31 9.82 8.44
N ILE A 246 -12.89 9.34 7.34
CA ILE A 246 -12.10 8.75 6.25
C ILE A 246 -11.01 9.71 5.74
N SER A 247 -11.25 11.03 5.81
CA SER A 247 -10.27 12.05 5.43
C SER A 247 -9.24 12.36 6.53
N GLU A 248 -9.45 11.86 7.75
CA GLU A 248 -8.69 12.19 8.96
C GLU A 248 -8.19 10.93 9.69
N SER A 249 -7.93 9.86 8.94
CA SER A 249 -7.53 8.56 9.47
C SER A 249 -6.10 8.22 9.07
N THR A 250 -5.35 7.57 9.97
CA THR A 250 -4.00 7.06 9.68
C THR A 250 -3.97 6.02 8.56
N SER A 251 -5.11 5.47 8.13
CA SER A 251 -5.17 4.53 7.01
C SER A 251 -5.50 5.17 5.66
N ASN A 252 -5.79 6.48 5.61
CA ASN A 252 -6.26 7.18 4.40
C ASN A 252 -5.17 7.39 3.33
N GLY A 253 -3.89 7.34 3.69
CA GLY A 253 -2.81 7.72 2.76
C GLY A 253 -2.73 6.89 1.49
N LYS A 254 -3.18 5.63 1.53
CA LYS A 254 -3.27 4.81 0.31
C LYS A 254 -4.41 5.26 -0.61
N ILE A 255 -5.52 5.76 -0.06
CA ILE A 255 -6.59 6.35 -0.88
C ILE A 255 -6.08 7.62 -1.53
N ALA A 256 -5.41 8.49 -0.77
CA ALA A 256 -4.79 9.70 -1.33
C ALA A 256 -3.85 9.34 -2.49
N TRP A 257 -2.96 8.38 -2.27
CA TRP A 257 -2.06 7.86 -3.30
C TRP A 257 -2.82 7.30 -4.53
N GLY A 258 -3.74 6.35 -4.33
CA GLY A 258 -4.48 5.73 -5.44
C GLY A 258 -5.31 6.74 -6.25
N CYS A 259 -5.95 7.70 -5.59
CA CYS A 259 -6.65 8.81 -6.24
C CYS A 259 -5.70 9.72 -7.03
N ALA A 260 -4.52 10.04 -6.50
CA ALA A 260 -3.54 10.82 -7.25
C ALA A 260 -3.10 10.11 -8.54
N GLU A 261 -2.82 8.80 -8.47
CA GLU A 261 -2.48 8.00 -9.65
C GLU A 261 -3.63 7.97 -10.67
N LEU A 262 -4.88 7.83 -10.21
CA LEU A 262 -6.04 7.85 -11.09
C LEU A 262 -6.21 9.21 -11.78
N PHE A 263 -6.08 10.32 -11.05
CA PHE A 263 -6.05 11.65 -11.66
C PHE A 263 -4.95 11.78 -12.72
N ALA A 264 -3.76 11.23 -12.45
CA ALA A 264 -2.65 11.27 -13.39
C ALA A 264 -2.90 10.47 -14.67
N VAL A 265 -3.88 9.57 -14.73
CA VAL A 265 -4.19 8.79 -15.95
C VAL A 265 -5.49 9.25 -16.61
N THR A 266 -6.45 9.77 -15.84
CA THR A 266 -7.76 10.19 -16.34
C THR A 266 -7.90 11.70 -16.55
N GLY A 267 -7.20 12.52 -15.77
CA GLY A 267 -7.44 13.96 -15.66
C GLY A 267 -8.71 14.32 -14.87
N ASP A 268 -9.38 13.37 -14.21
CA ASP A 268 -10.62 13.61 -13.48
C ASP A 268 -10.38 14.26 -12.11
N ASN A 269 -10.93 15.47 -11.95
CA ASN A 269 -10.81 16.28 -10.76
C ASN A 269 -11.44 15.65 -9.51
N GLY A 270 -12.40 14.73 -9.64
CA GLY A 270 -12.98 14.02 -8.50
C GLY A 270 -11.93 13.25 -7.71
N PHE A 271 -11.03 12.55 -8.41
CA PHE A 271 -9.90 11.86 -7.77
C PHE A 271 -8.87 12.86 -7.21
N ARG A 272 -8.55 13.92 -7.97
CA ARG A 272 -7.64 14.99 -7.53
C ARG A 272 -8.09 15.59 -6.20
N ASP A 273 -9.36 15.91 -6.06
CA ASP A 273 -9.91 16.61 -4.90
C ASP A 273 -9.93 15.73 -3.64
N VAL A 274 -10.25 14.44 -3.80
CA VAL A 274 -10.11 13.46 -2.70
C VAL A 274 -8.65 13.31 -2.29
N SER A 275 -7.74 13.16 -3.25
CA SER A 275 -6.31 13.08 -2.98
C SER A 275 -5.82 14.31 -2.22
N ALA A 276 -6.12 15.51 -2.71
CA ALA A 276 -5.67 16.76 -2.12
C ALA A 276 -6.19 16.92 -0.68
N ARG A 277 -7.48 16.64 -0.43
CA ARG A 277 -8.09 16.71 0.90
C ARG A 277 -7.42 15.78 1.92
N MET A 278 -7.18 14.52 1.54
CA MET A 278 -6.53 13.58 2.46
C MET A 278 -5.05 13.91 2.66
N THR A 279 -4.37 14.37 1.60
CA THR A 279 -2.98 14.81 1.66
C THR A 279 -2.80 16.00 2.59
N GLN A 280 -3.76 16.93 2.57
CA GLN A 280 -3.80 18.09 3.44
C GLN A 280 -3.70 17.66 4.91
N TRP A 281 -4.59 16.76 5.34
CA TRP A 281 -4.54 16.18 6.68
C TRP A 281 -3.23 15.44 6.97
N ILE A 282 -2.72 14.63 6.03
CA ILE A 282 -1.45 13.89 6.22
C ILE A 282 -0.30 14.87 6.53
N CYS A 283 -0.23 16.00 5.83
CA CYS A 283 0.77 17.02 6.09
C CYS A 283 0.52 17.76 7.41
N ASP A 284 -0.74 18.01 7.79
CA ASP A 284 -1.08 18.69 9.06
C ASP A 284 -0.69 17.87 10.31
N VAL A 285 -0.79 16.54 10.24
CA VAL A 285 -0.51 15.66 11.38
C VAL A 285 0.94 15.17 11.46
N GLN A 286 1.82 15.63 10.57
CA GLN A 286 3.25 15.35 10.70
C GLN A 286 3.80 16.07 11.94
N ALA A 287 4.56 15.36 12.76
CA ALA A 287 5.21 15.98 13.90
C ALA A 287 6.39 16.86 13.49
N GLN A 288 6.77 17.79 14.38
CA GLN A 288 7.88 18.72 14.15
C GLN A 288 9.23 18.03 13.91
N ASP A 289 9.39 16.80 14.40
CA ASP A 289 10.59 15.99 14.20
C ASP A 289 10.58 15.19 12.88
N GLY A 290 9.52 15.34 12.07
CA GLY A 290 9.36 14.70 10.76
C GLY A 290 8.63 13.37 10.76
N ARG A 291 8.31 12.81 11.93
CA ARG A 291 7.63 11.53 12.01
C ARG A 291 6.13 11.66 11.80
N TRP A 292 5.53 10.54 11.43
CA TRP A 292 4.10 10.31 11.60
C TRP A 292 3.86 9.31 12.71
N TYR A 293 2.87 9.61 13.56
CA TYR A 293 2.52 8.78 14.70
C TYR A 293 1.24 8.01 14.43
N ARG A 294 1.23 6.72 14.79
CA ARG A 294 0.00 5.89 14.84
C ARG A 294 -0.60 5.86 16.24
N SER A 295 0.24 5.97 17.26
CA SER A 295 -0.15 6.11 18.66
C SER A 295 0.91 6.91 19.43
N PRO A 296 0.56 7.49 20.60
CA PRO A 296 1.52 8.21 21.44
C PRO A 296 2.69 7.36 21.94
N ASP A 297 2.47 6.06 22.13
CA ASP A 297 3.40 5.08 22.68
C ASP A 297 4.08 4.21 21.58
N GLN A 298 4.07 4.67 20.32
CA GLN A 298 4.58 3.86 19.22
C GLN A 298 6.06 3.48 19.39
N SER A 299 6.37 2.19 19.19
CA SER A 299 7.74 1.71 19.16
C SER A 299 8.53 2.23 17.94
N THR A 300 9.87 2.22 18.03
CA THR A 300 10.75 2.69 16.95
C THR A 300 10.51 1.98 15.59
N PRO A 301 10.35 0.65 15.51
CA PRO A 301 10.00 0.00 14.24
C PRO A 301 8.67 0.49 13.64
N VAL A 302 7.68 0.84 14.49
CA VAL A 302 6.40 1.43 14.05
C VAL A 302 6.59 2.87 13.55
N ALA A 303 7.47 3.64 14.19
CA ALA A 303 7.83 4.98 13.71
C ALA A 303 8.49 4.94 12.32
N PHE A 304 9.40 3.99 12.08
CA PHE A 304 9.95 3.76 10.74
C PHE A 304 8.86 3.36 9.75
N ASP A 305 8.05 2.36 10.08
CA ASP A 305 6.98 1.87 9.20
C ASP A 305 6.02 3.00 8.78
N ALA A 306 5.58 3.81 9.74
CA ALA A 306 4.68 4.93 9.49
C ALA A 306 5.36 6.04 8.68
N THR A 307 6.60 6.39 9.00
CA THR A 307 7.29 7.51 8.33
C THR A 307 7.72 7.15 6.91
N PHE A 308 8.29 5.96 6.68
CA PHE A 308 8.60 5.48 5.33
C PHE A 308 7.35 5.42 4.45
N GLU A 309 6.23 4.92 5.01
CA GLU A 309 4.95 4.83 4.31
C GLU A 309 4.45 6.20 3.84
N ARG A 310 4.53 7.21 4.72
CA ARG A 310 4.04 8.56 4.42
C ARG A 310 4.90 9.29 3.41
N VAL A 311 6.23 9.22 3.57
CA VAL A 311 7.17 9.77 2.59
C VAL A 311 6.93 9.15 1.21
N PHE A 312 6.72 7.83 1.13
CA PHE A 312 6.41 7.17 -0.14
C PHE A 312 5.13 7.72 -0.76
N TYR A 313 4.01 7.74 -0.03
CA TYR A 313 2.74 8.23 -0.59
C TYR A 313 2.84 9.69 -1.04
N LEU A 314 3.39 10.56 -0.20
CA LEU A 314 3.54 11.97 -0.54
C LEU A 314 4.41 12.17 -1.79
N SER A 315 5.47 11.37 -1.97
CA SER A 315 6.32 11.42 -3.17
C SER A 315 5.53 11.05 -4.43
N ARG A 316 4.67 10.03 -4.34
CA ARG A 316 3.79 9.61 -5.44
C ARG A 316 2.72 10.65 -5.74
N ILE A 317 2.10 11.20 -4.70
CA ILE A 317 1.04 12.21 -4.77
C ILE A 317 1.59 13.49 -5.40
N ALA A 318 2.71 14.02 -4.90
CA ALA A 318 3.34 15.22 -5.44
C ALA A 318 3.61 15.11 -6.94
N ARG A 319 4.22 14.00 -7.37
CA ARG A 319 4.46 13.70 -8.79
C ARG A 319 3.17 13.69 -9.62
N ALA A 320 2.13 13.01 -9.12
CA ALA A 320 0.89 12.83 -9.86
C ALA A 320 0.04 14.11 -9.96
N LEU A 321 0.08 14.95 -8.92
CA LEU A 321 -0.70 16.19 -8.83
C LEU A 321 -0.03 17.40 -9.51
N GLN A 322 1.19 17.26 -10.03
CA GLN A 322 1.89 18.29 -10.81
C GLN A 322 1.37 18.45 -12.26
N ARG A 323 0.41 17.62 -12.68
CA ARG A 323 -0.25 17.73 -13.99
C ARG A 323 -1.02 19.04 -14.18
#